data_AF-A0A2W5XI63-F1
#
_entry.id   AF-A0A2W5XI63-F1
#
_cell.length_a   1.000
_cell.length_b   1.000
_cell.length_c   1.000
_cell.angle_alpha   90.00
_cell.angle_beta   90.00
_cell.angle_gamma   90.00
#
_symmetry.space_group_name_H-M   'P 1'
#
loop_
_entity.id
_entity.type
_entity.pdbx_description
1 polymer ?
#
loop_
_entity_poly.entity_id
_entity_poly.type
_entity_poly.pdbx_seq_one_letter_code
_entity_poly.pdbx_strand_id
1 'polypeptide(L)'
;MRVVIIGCGRVGAQAAAELDGHGEHVTVIDTDPRAFNRLPAAFGGVTVRGSGTDEDVLRSAGAELADVLMALTQGDNRNALAAQLGKHSFGLPRVIAKINDPLRAEAYRSLGLETMCRTTILSRALVTAALEGAEATQGEVSPPTAEPLRGAPPPGSRAHDQAAASSTSSPASAAAEEERG
;
A
#
# COMPACT_ATOMS: atom_id res chain seq x y z
N MET A 1 -6.91 10.99 -18.53
CA MET A 1 -7.47 11.61 -17.30
C MET A 1 -6.48 12.64 -16.75
N ARG A 2 -6.98 13.56 -15.92
CA ARG A 2 -6.20 14.58 -15.20
C ARG A 2 -6.20 14.24 -13.72
N VAL A 3 -5.00 14.06 -13.16
CA VAL A 3 -4.81 13.64 -11.78
C VAL A 3 -4.01 14.69 -11.02
N VAL A 4 -4.55 15.13 -9.89
CA VAL A 4 -3.84 15.99 -8.94
C VAL A 4 -3.41 15.15 -7.74
N ILE A 5 -2.11 15.12 -7.45
CA ILE A 5 -1.52 14.41 -6.32
C ILE A 5 -0.99 15.42 -5.32
N ILE A 6 -1.39 15.30 -4.06
CA ILE A 6 -0.90 16.13 -2.96
C ILE A 6 0.05 15.32 -2.09
N GLY A 7 1.31 15.73 -2.08
CA GLY A 7 2.42 15.11 -1.38
C GLY A 7 3.29 14.28 -2.32
N CYS A 8 4.50 14.74 -2.58
CA CYS A 8 5.56 14.06 -3.32
C CYS A 8 6.45 13.23 -2.38
N GLY A 9 5.82 12.51 -1.44
CA GLY A 9 6.50 11.53 -0.60
C GLY A 9 6.80 10.24 -1.38
N ARG A 10 7.21 9.17 -0.68
CA ARG A 10 7.46 7.86 -1.29
C ARG A 10 6.26 7.35 -2.12
N VAL A 11 5.08 7.35 -1.51
CA VAL A 11 3.85 6.87 -2.17
C VAL A 11 3.44 7.80 -3.30
N GLY A 12 3.43 9.12 -3.07
CA GLY A 12 2.98 10.07 -4.07
C GLY A 12 3.90 10.18 -5.29
N ALA A 13 5.22 10.13 -5.10
CA ALA A 13 6.17 10.13 -6.22
C ALA A 13 6.05 8.84 -7.05
N GLN A 14 5.89 7.69 -6.41
CA GLN A 14 5.68 6.42 -7.10
C GLN A 14 4.36 6.40 -7.87
N ALA A 15 3.25 6.78 -7.22
CA ALA A 15 1.95 6.87 -7.88
C ALA A 15 1.96 7.87 -9.06
N ALA A 16 2.65 9.01 -8.91
CA ALA A 16 2.81 9.99 -9.98
C ALA A 16 3.56 9.40 -11.17
N ALA A 17 4.68 8.70 -10.93
CA ALA A 17 5.48 8.08 -11.97
C ALA A 17 4.71 6.97 -12.71
N GLU A 18 3.97 6.13 -11.98
CA GLU A 18 3.16 5.07 -12.58
C GLU A 18 2.04 5.65 -13.45
N LEU A 19 1.31 6.66 -12.97
CA LEU A 19 0.25 7.30 -13.75
C LEU A 19 0.76 8.04 -14.98
N ASP A 20 1.88 8.77 -14.85
CA ASP A 20 2.53 9.45 -15.97
C ASP A 20 3.01 8.43 -17.02
N GLY A 21 3.57 7.29 -16.57
CA GLY A 21 3.95 6.17 -17.44
C GLY A 21 2.77 5.51 -18.17
N HIS A 22 1.55 5.61 -17.62
CA HIS A 22 0.32 5.20 -18.29
C HIS A 22 -0.25 6.26 -19.25
N GLY A 23 0.41 7.41 -19.41
CA GLY A 23 0.00 8.50 -20.31
C GLY A 23 -1.03 9.44 -19.69
N GLU A 24 -1.22 9.42 -18.37
CA GLU A 24 -2.13 10.31 -17.67
C GLU A 24 -1.51 11.70 -17.45
N HIS A 25 -2.35 12.74 -17.39
CA HIS A 25 -1.88 14.09 -17.09
C HIS A 25 -1.77 14.27 -15.57
N VAL A 26 -0.56 14.23 -15.03
CA VAL A 26 -0.32 14.29 -13.59
C VAL A 26 0.21 15.65 -13.16
N THR A 27 -0.43 16.25 -12.16
CA THR A 27 0.12 17.39 -11.40
C THR A 27 0.43 16.96 -9.97
N VAL A 28 1.64 17.22 -9.49
CA VAL A 28 2.08 16.88 -8.14
C VAL A 28 2.32 18.15 -7.33
N ILE A 29 1.70 18.25 -6.17
CA ILE A 29 1.80 19.36 -5.23
C ILE A 29 2.64 18.92 -4.03
N ASP A 30 3.67 19.69 -3.66
CA ASP A 30 4.36 19.52 -2.37
C ASP A 30 4.83 20.86 -1.81
N THR A 31 4.89 20.97 -0.49
CA THR A 31 5.42 22.15 0.21
C THR A 31 6.94 22.23 0.15
N ASP A 32 7.61 21.08 0.17
CA ASP A 32 9.07 20.97 0.09
C ASP A 32 9.50 20.77 -1.37
N PRO A 33 10.17 21.75 -2.00
CA PRO A 33 10.62 21.60 -3.38
C PRO A 33 11.63 20.46 -3.55
N ARG A 34 12.34 20.05 -2.50
CA ARG A 34 13.26 18.90 -2.56
C ARG A 34 12.54 17.57 -2.71
N ALA A 35 11.25 17.50 -2.38
CA ALA A 35 10.46 16.29 -2.52
C ALA A 35 10.34 15.86 -3.99
N PHE A 36 10.30 16.82 -4.93
CA PHE A 36 10.21 16.55 -6.37
C PHE A 36 11.42 15.79 -6.92
N ASN A 37 12.56 15.80 -6.25
CA ASN A 37 13.73 14.99 -6.63
C ASN A 37 13.46 13.47 -6.54
N ARG A 38 12.34 13.05 -5.94
CA ARG A 38 11.89 11.65 -5.92
C ARG A 38 11.20 11.21 -7.20
N LEU A 39 10.75 12.16 -8.01
CA LEU A 39 10.18 11.86 -9.32
C LEU A 39 11.30 11.40 -10.26
N PRO A 40 11.03 10.43 -11.14
CA PRO A 40 12.02 9.99 -12.11
C PRO A 40 12.37 11.13 -13.06
N ALA A 41 13.59 11.12 -13.60
CA ALA A 41 14.03 12.14 -14.56
C ALA A 41 13.17 12.20 -15.83
N ALA A 42 12.48 11.11 -16.16
CA ALA A 42 11.57 11.00 -17.29
C ALA A 42 10.14 11.49 -16.99
N PHE A 43 9.84 11.92 -15.76
CA PHE A 43 8.50 12.38 -15.37
C PHE A 43 8.08 13.59 -16.20
N GLY A 44 6.99 13.45 -16.96
CA GLY A 44 6.47 14.47 -17.87
C GLY A 44 5.40 15.39 -17.26
N GLY A 45 4.96 15.11 -16.04
CA GLY A 45 3.91 15.87 -15.35
C GLY A 45 4.35 17.24 -14.82
N VAL A 46 3.41 17.93 -14.19
CA VAL A 46 3.62 19.29 -13.64
C VAL A 46 3.89 19.20 -12.14
N THR A 47 4.88 19.95 -11.65
CA THR A 47 5.13 20.10 -10.21
C THR A 47 4.70 21.49 -9.74
N VAL A 48 3.95 21.56 -8.64
CA VAL A 48 3.49 22.82 -8.03
C VAL A 48 3.98 22.87 -6.59
N ARG A 49 4.71 23.93 -6.24
CA ARG A 49 5.12 24.16 -4.86
C ARG A 49 3.99 24.85 -4.09
N GLY A 50 3.51 24.24 -3.02
CA GLY A 50 2.48 24.82 -2.17
C GLY A 50 1.83 23.82 -1.23
N SER A 51 0.88 24.31 -0.43
CA SER A 51 0.06 23.44 0.43
C SER A 51 -1.13 22.91 -0.36
N GLY A 52 -1.37 21.60 -0.33
CA GLY A 52 -2.60 21.03 -0.91
C GLY A 52 -3.87 21.28 -0.07
N THR A 53 -3.77 22.06 1.00
CA THR A 53 -4.94 22.58 1.75
C THR A 53 -5.22 24.05 1.42
N ASP A 54 -4.53 24.62 0.44
CA ASP A 54 -4.69 25.99 -0.03
C ASP A 54 -5.43 25.96 -1.38
N GLU A 55 -6.58 26.62 -1.46
CA GLU A 55 -7.41 26.63 -2.66
C GLU A 55 -6.72 27.30 -3.86
N ASP A 56 -5.90 28.32 -3.64
CA ASP A 56 -5.20 29.00 -4.74
C ASP A 56 -4.10 28.12 -5.33
N VAL A 57 -3.45 27.31 -4.50
CA VAL A 57 -2.50 26.29 -4.93
C VAL A 57 -3.23 25.19 -5.72
N LEU A 58 -4.37 24.71 -5.22
CA LEU A 58 -5.18 23.70 -5.92
C LEU A 58 -5.67 24.20 -7.29
N ARG A 59 -6.10 25.45 -7.37
CA ARG A 59 -6.51 26.09 -8.64
C ARG A 59 -5.33 26.18 -9.61
N SER A 60 -4.16 26.63 -9.12
CA SER A 60 -2.93 26.70 -9.90
C SER A 60 -2.45 25.32 -10.39
N ALA A 61 -2.76 24.26 -9.63
CA ALA A 61 -2.49 22.88 -9.99
C ALA A 61 -3.52 22.26 -10.96
N GLY A 62 -4.55 23.01 -11.34
CA GLY A 62 -5.58 22.57 -12.29
C GLY A 62 -6.67 21.69 -11.66
N ALA A 63 -6.91 21.80 -10.35
CA ALA A 63 -7.92 20.99 -9.67
C ALA A 63 -9.34 21.16 -10.25
N GLU A 64 -9.69 22.35 -10.77
CA GLU A 64 -11.00 22.62 -11.38
C GLU A 64 -11.34 21.72 -12.57
N LEU A 65 -10.32 21.18 -13.24
CA LEU A 65 -10.47 20.31 -14.41
C LEU A 65 -9.96 18.89 -14.13
N ALA A 66 -9.66 18.55 -12.88
CA ALA A 66 -9.13 17.25 -12.51
C ALA A 66 -10.25 16.20 -12.43
N ASP A 67 -9.96 15.00 -12.91
CA ASP A 67 -10.86 13.85 -12.78
C ASP A 67 -10.72 13.21 -11.40
N VAL A 68 -9.49 13.24 -10.85
CA VAL A 68 -9.13 12.60 -9.59
C VAL A 68 -8.17 13.49 -8.79
N LEU A 69 -8.42 13.61 -7.48
CA LEU A 69 -7.45 14.14 -6.52
C LEU A 69 -7.04 13.06 -5.54
N MET A 70 -5.74 12.93 -5.30
CA MET A 70 -5.17 12.00 -4.33
C MET A 70 -4.35 12.74 -3.28
N ALA A 71 -4.78 12.67 -2.01
CA ALA A 71 -4.07 13.27 -0.90
C ALA A 71 -3.19 12.24 -0.18
N LEU A 72 -1.89 12.28 -0.48
CA LEU A 72 -0.89 11.26 -0.16
C LEU A 72 0.23 11.76 0.78
N THR A 73 0.00 12.85 1.51
CA THR A 73 0.97 13.36 2.50
C THR A 73 1.06 12.42 3.71
N GLN A 74 2.00 12.69 4.63
CA GLN A 74 2.11 11.93 5.88
C GLN A 74 1.05 12.30 6.93
N GLY A 75 0.32 13.41 6.77
CA GLY A 75 -0.63 13.90 7.77
C GLY A 75 -2.07 13.54 7.44
N ASP A 76 -2.71 12.71 8.27
CA ASP A 76 -4.11 12.30 8.06
C ASP A 76 -5.07 13.49 8.01
N ASN A 77 -4.92 14.45 8.94
CA ASN A 77 -5.76 15.66 8.96
C ASN A 77 -5.57 16.49 7.68
N ARG A 78 -4.33 16.64 7.19
CA ARG A 78 -4.06 17.35 5.93
C ARG A 78 -4.70 16.64 4.75
N ASN A 79 -4.62 15.31 4.71
CA ASN A 79 -5.20 14.54 3.62
C ASN A 79 -6.73 14.59 3.62
N ALA A 80 -7.35 14.52 4.80
CA ALA A 80 -8.79 14.67 4.94
C ALA A 80 -9.27 16.07 4.53
N LEU A 81 -8.59 17.13 4.98
CA LEU A 81 -8.93 18.51 4.61
C LEU A 81 -8.75 18.75 3.10
N ALA A 82 -7.63 18.34 2.52
CA ALA A 82 -7.40 18.42 1.09
C ALA A 82 -8.47 17.65 0.29
N ALA A 83 -8.89 16.49 0.80
CA ALA A 83 -9.94 15.71 0.17
C ALA A 83 -11.31 16.40 0.24
N GLN A 84 -11.63 17.04 1.36
CA GLN A 84 -12.85 17.85 1.49
C GLN A 84 -12.85 19.03 0.54
N LEU A 85 -11.73 19.75 0.40
CA LEU A 85 -11.61 20.85 -0.58
C LEU A 85 -11.83 20.33 -1.99
N GLY A 86 -11.16 19.25 -2.38
CA GLY A 86 -11.36 18.62 -3.69
C GLY A 86 -12.82 18.24 -3.93
N LYS A 87 -13.50 17.66 -2.93
CA LYS A 87 -14.88 17.20 -3.06
C LYS A 87 -15.90 18.34 -3.09
N HIS A 88 -15.76 19.32 -2.20
CA HIS A 88 -16.78 20.34 -1.93
C HIS A 88 -16.47 21.69 -2.58
N SER A 89 -15.23 22.15 -2.56
CA SER A 89 -14.85 23.44 -3.18
C SER A 89 -14.67 23.29 -4.69
N PHE A 90 -14.08 22.18 -5.16
CA PHE A 90 -13.78 21.96 -6.57
C PHE A 90 -14.73 20.97 -7.27
N GLY A 91 -15.61 20.29 -6.52
CA GLY A 91 -16.62 19.41 -7.09
C GLY A 91 -16.06 18.16 -7.79
N LEU A 92 -14.84 17.71 -7.42
CA LEU A 92 -14.21 16.59 -8.12
C LEU A 92 -15.06 15.31 -8.02
N PRO A 93 -15.18 14.54 -9.12
CA PRO A 93 -15.92 13.29 -9.11
C PRO A 93 -15.36 12.31 -8.07
N ARG A 94 -14.02 12.20 -8.03
CA ARG A 94 -13.31 11.24 -7.20
C ARG A 94 -12.16 11.87 -6.44
N VAL A 95 -12.11 11.57 -5.14
CA VAL A 95 -11.10 12.14 -4.23
C VAL A 95 -10.68 11.09 -3.22
N ILE A 96 -9.39 10.72 -3.22
CA ILE A 96 -8.84 9.63 -2.41
C ILE A 96 -7.91 10.21 -1.34
N ALA A 97 -8.18 9.93 -0.07
CA ALA A 97 -7.34 10.34 1.05
C ALA A 97 -6.57 9.15 1.65
N LYS A 98 -5.23 9.22 1.67
CA LYS A 98 -4.40 8.25 2.38
C LYS A 98 -4.44 8.52 3.89
N ILE A 99 -5.05 7.63 4.66
CA ILE A 99 -5.13 7.73 6.12
C ILE A 99 -4.27 6.65 6.76
N ASN A 100 -3.61 6.94 7.88
CA ASN A 100 -2.81 5.95 8.60
C ASN A 100 -3.59 5.33 9.75
N ASP A 101 -4.38 6.12 10.48
CA ASP A 101 -5.19 5.66 11.62
C ASP A 101 -6.52 5.03 11.15
N PRO A 102 -6.81 3.75 11.50
CA PRO A 102 -8.06 3.08 11.09
C PRO A 102 -9.34 3.76 11.60
N LEU A 103 -9.33 4.27 12.84
CA LEU A 103 -10.49 4.93 13.44
C LEU A 103 -10.80 6.24 12.70
N ARG A 104 -9.78 7.01 12.35
CA ARG A 104 -9.92 8.21 11.52
C ARG A 104 -10.39 7.87 10.12
N ALA A 105 -9.89 6.79 9.52
CA ALA A 105 -10.30 6.38 8.19
C ALA A 105 -11.80 6.04 8.14
N GLU A 106 -12.34 5.38 9.18
CA GLU A 106 -13.77 5.14 9.32
C GLU A 106 -14.56 6.45 9.49
N ALA A 107 -14.12 7.31 10.41
CA ALA A 107 -14.77 8.59 10.64
C ALA A 107 -14.82 9.45 9.36
N TYR A 108 -13.74 9.54 8.60
CA TYR A 108 -13.71 10.30 7.35
C TYR A 108 -14.54 9.65 6.23
N ARG A 109 -14.65 8.31 6.18
CA ARG A 109 -15.58 7.62 5.28
C ARG A 109 -17.03 7.95 5.57
N SER A 110 -17.41 8.01 6.84
CA SER A 110 -18.78 8.42 7.23
C SER A 110 -19.13 9.86 6.79
N LEU A 111 -18.12 10.69 6.53
CA LEU A 111 -18.27 12.05 5.97
C LEU A 111 -18.27 12.07 4.43
N GLY A 112 -18.30 10.91 3.77
CA GLY A 112 -18.39 10.79 2.32
C GLY A 112 -17.04 10.88 1.58
N LEU A 113 -15.92 10.77 2.29
CA LEU A 113 -14.59 10.74 1.67
C LEU A 113 -14.16 9.31 1.34
N GLU A 114 -13.59 9.10 0.15
CA GLU A 114 -12.93 7.82 -0.19
C GLU A 114 -11.58 7.77 0.53
N THR A 115 -11.41 6.84 1.49
CA THR A 115 -10.18 6.72 2.27
C THR A 115 -9.44 5.43 1.95
N MET A 116 -8.12 5.51 1.82
CA MET A 116 -7.23 4.36 1.76
C MET A 116 -6.42 4.28 3.06
N CYS A 117 -6.73 3.30 3.92
CA CYS A 117 -6.06 3.16 5.21
C CYS A 117 -4.80 2.29 5.09
N ARG A 118 -3.62 2.89 5.28
CA ARG A 118 -2.33 2.17 5.22
C ARG A 118 -2.29 1.00 6.21
N THR A 119 -2.70 1.23 7.45
CA THR A 119 -2.61 0.23 8.52
C THR A 119 -3.48 -0.98 8.23
N THR A 120 -4.73 -0.76 7.81
CA THR A 120 -5.65 -1.87 7.47
C THR A 120 -5.16 -2.67 6.26
N ILE A 121 -4.70 -1.99 5.21
CA ILE A 121 -4.19 -2.67 3.99
C ILE A 121 -2.96 -3.50 4.32
N LEU A 122 -1.97 -2.89 4.96
CA LEU A 122 -0.73 -3.59 5.32
C LEU A 122 -1.00 -4.74 6.29
N SER A 123 -1.83 -4.52 7.31
CA SER A 123 -2.19 -5.59 8.26
C SER A 123 -2.86 -6.77 7.55
N ARG A 124 -3.75 -6.51 6.59
CA ARG A 124 -4.40 -7.58 5.82
C ARG A 124 -3.40 -8.36 4.98
N ALA A 125 -2.53 -7.65 4.24
CA ALA A 125 -1.45 -8.25 3.45
C ALA A 125 -0.60 -9.22 4.29
N LEU A 126 -0.19 -8.76 5.49
CA LEU A 126 0.66 -9.53 6.39
C LEU A 126 -0.05 -10.75 6.97
N VAL A 127 -1.34 -10.63 7.33
CA VAL A 127 -2.12 -11.77 7.83
C VAL A 127 -2.30 -12.82 6.73
N THR A 128 -2.63 -12.41 5.51
CA THR A 128 -2.71 -13.32 4.36
C THR A 128 -1.36 -14.00 4.11
N ALA A 129 -0.26 -13.24 4.08
CA ALA A 129 1.07 -13.80 3.92
C ALA A 129 1.42 -14.84 5.00
N ALA A 130 1.08 -14.56 6.25
CA ALA A 130 1.41 -15.41 7.38
C ALA A 130 0.61 -16.73 7.41
N LEU A 131 -0.65 -16.70 6.98
CA LEU A 131 -1.54 -17.87 7.02
C LEU A 131 -1.46 -18.72 5.74
N GLU A 132 -1.28 -18.06 4.59
CA GLU A 132 -1.49 -18.64 3.26
C GLU A 132 -0.25 -18.54 2.36
N GLY A 133 0.80 -17.83 2.78
CA GLY A 133 2.02 -17.61 1.99
C GLY A 133 2.02 -16.27 1.22
N ALA A 134 3.21 -15.82 0.80
CA ALA A 134 3.38 -14.54 0.12
C ALA A 134 2.62 -14.47 -1.22
N GLU A 135 2.51 -15.60 -1.90
CA GLU A 135 1.82 -15.79 -3.18
C GLU A 135 0.32 -15.47 -3.09
N ALA A 136 -0.28 -15.66 -1.92
CA ALA A 136 -1.71 -15.38 -1.68
C ALA A 136 -2.02 -13.88 -1.57
N THR A 137 -1.00 -13.02 -1.44
CA THR A 137 -1.18 -11.58 -1.21
C THR A 137 -1.41 -10.76 -2.47
N GLN A 138 -1.60 -11.40 -3.63
CA GLN A 138 -1.76 -10.72 -4.92
C GLN A 138 -0.62 -9.72 -5.23
N GLY A 139 0.59 -10.02 -4.75
CA GLY A 139 1.78 -9.19 -4.97
C GLY A 139 2.04 -8.10 -3.92
N GLU A 140 1.19 -7.96 -2.88
CA GLU A 140 1.46 -7.04 -1.76
C GLU A 140 2.71 -7.44 -0.97
N VAL A 141 3.02 -8.75 -0.92
CA VAL A 141 4.25 -9.31 -0.37
C VAL A 141 4.95 -10.14 -1.44
N SER A 142 6.23 -9.84 -1.71
CA SER A 142 7.03 -10.61 -2.66
C SER A 142 7.64 -11.84 -2.00
N PRO A 143 7.62 -13.02 -2.65
CA PRO A 143 8.30 -14.21 -2.15
C PRO A 143 9.83 -14.01 -2.15
N PRO A 144 10.57 -14.72 -1.29
CA PRO A 144 12.03 -14.66 -1.30
C PRO A 144 12.58 -15.18 -2.65
N THR A 145 13.53 -14.45 -3.23
CA THR A 145 14.17 -14.83 -4.50
C THR A 145 15.50 -15.57 -4.31
N ALA A 146 15.99 -15.68 -3.08
CA ALA A 146 17.23 -16.36 -2.74
C ALA A 146 16.96 -17.72 -2.10
N GLU A 147 17.80 -18.71 -2.45
CA GLU A 147 17.77 -20.05 -1.86
C GLU A 147 18.04 -20.01 -0.34
N PRO A 148 17.33 -20.81 0.47
CA PRO A 148 17.61 -20.95 1.90
C PRO A 148 19.05 -21.42 2.13
N LEU A 149 19.82 -20.67 2.93
CA LEU A 149 21.26 -20.85 3.08
C LEU A 149 21.74 -22.22 3.64
N ARG A 150 20.85 -23.07 4.21
CA ARG A 150 20.97 -24.54 4.35
C ARG A 150 19.90 -25.12 5.28
N GLY A 151 19.18 -26.15 4.80
CA GLY A 151 19.08 -27.45 5.48
C GLY A 151 18.44 -27.57 6.87
N ALA A 152 17.33 -26.89 7.14
CA ALA A 152 16.23 -27.39 7.95
C ALA A 152 15.07 -26.41 7.82
N PRO A 153 13.81 -26.88 7.72
CA PRO A 153 12.68 -25.98 7.84
C PRO A 153 12.77 -25.23 9.17
N PRO A 154 12.46 -23.92 9.20
CA PRO A 154 12.64 -23.10 10.38
C PRO A 154 11.90 -23.71 11.58
N PRO A 155 12.53 -23.85 12.77
CA PRO A 155 11.89 -24.41 13.96
C PRO A 155 10.52 -23.80 14.24
N GLY A 156 9.48 -24.64 14.42
CA GLY A 156 8.09 -24.22 14.64
C GLY A 156 7.31 -23.81 13.38
N SER A 157 7.91 -23.91 12.19
CA SER A 157 7.11 -23.94 10.96
C SER A 157 6.40 -25.28 10.83
N ARG A 158 5.24 -25.30 10.16
CA ARG A 158 4.58 -26.57 9.79
C ARG A 158 5.54 -27.58 9.17
N ALA A 159 6.51 -27.11 8.39
CA ALA A 159 7.52 -27.97 7.78
C ALA A 159 8.52 -28.56 8.81
N HIS A 160 8.82 -27.84 9.88
CA HIS A 160 9.62 -28.36 11.00
C HIS A 160 8.84 -29.36 11.85
N ASP A 161 7.58 -29.06 12.15
CA ASP A 161 6.72 -29.92 12.96
C ASP A 161 6.37 -31.23 12.21
N GLN A 162 6.18 -31.16 10.90
CA GLN A 162 5.93 -32.34 10.05
C GLN A 162 7.20 -33.17 9.83
N ALA A 163 8.37 -32.54 9.69
CA ALA A 163 9.64 -33.24 9.65
C ALA A 163 9.93 -33.97 10.98
N ALA A 164 9.60 -33.35 12.12
CA ALA A 164 9.69 -33.99 13.44
C ALA A 164 8.69 -35.14 13.60
N ALA A 165 7.41 -34.94 13.22
CA ALA A 165 6.36 -35.95 13.34
C ALA A 165 6.60 -37.19 12.46
N SER A 166 7.07 -37.01 11.23
CA SER A 166 7.37 -38.10 10.30
C SER A 166 8.62 -38.92 10.70
N SER A 167 9.56 -38.32 11.42
CA SER A 167 10.71 -39.05 11.98
C SER A 167 10.37 -39.93 13.20
N THR A 168 9.22 -39.70 13.84
CA THR A 168 8.72 -40.45 15.00
C THR A 168 7.73 -41.57 14.67
N SER A 169 7.33 -41.74 13.41
CA SER A 169 6.39 -42.80 12.99
C SER A 169 6.98 -43.69 11.88
N SER A 170 7.89 -44.58 12.24
CA SER A 170 8.27 -45.76 11.45
C SER A 170 8.36 -46.99 12.39
N PRO A 171 8.12 -48.21 11.91
CA PRO A 171 6.99 -49.06 12.28
C PRO A 171 7.34 -50.10 13.36
N ALA A 172 6.66 -50.04 14.50
CA ALA A 172 6.73 -51.08 15.54
C ALA A 172 5.67 -52.19 15.33
N SER A 173 5.48 -52.67 14.09
CA SER A 173 4.56 -53.79 13.78
C SER A 173 5.23 -54.95 13.05
N ALA A 174 6.56 -55.09 13.10
CA ALA A 174 7.28 -56.15 12.37
C ALA A 174 8.08 -57.13 13.25
N ALA A 175 8.00 -57.06 14.59
CA ALA A 175 8.75 -57.98 15.44
C ALA A 175 8.07 -58.18 16.81
N ALA A 176 6.99 -58.97 16.86
CA ALA A 176 6.55 -59.74 18.05
C ALA A 176 5.18 -60.41 17.82
N GLU A 177 5.08 -61.36 16.88
CA GLU A 177 4.08 -62.43 17.01
C GLU A 177 4.60 -63.77 16.44
N GLU A 178 5.91 -63.97 16.56
CA GLU A 178 6.58 -65.26 16.40
C GLU A 178 6.90 -65.82 17.80
N GLU A 179 5.88 -65.95 18.65
CA GLU A 179 5.89 -66.77 19.86
C GLU A 179 4.44 -66.97 20.36
N ARG A 180 3.64 -67.68 19.55
CA ARG A 180 2.47 -68.39 20.06
C ARG A 180 2.76 -69.88 19.98
N GLY A 181 3.18 -70.43 21.12
CA GLY A 181 2.92 -71.82 21.46
C GLY A 181 1.43 -72.09 21.70
#